data_AF-A0A317B4R8-F1
#
_entry.id   AF-A0A317B4R8-F1
#
_cell.length_a   1.000
_cell.length_b   1.000
_cell.length_c   1.000
_cell.angle_alpha   90.00
_cell.angle_beta   90.00
_cell.angle_gamma   90.00
#
_symmetry.space_group_name_H-M   'P 1'
#
loop_
_entity.id
_entity.type
_entity.pdbx_description
1 polymer ?
#
loop_
_entity_poly.entity_id
_entity_poly.type
_entity_poly.pdbx_seq_one_letter_code
_entity_poly.pdbx_strand_id
1 'polypeptide(L)'
;MYRSDVCFLTKSSQYLFATSRSNSFDLTGYIAAFKIAPSGAIERQICLNPTPTSGGHSNAVSPCPWSDEWLALTDDEKGGVEIYRWHDEFLARVARLEIGEKGFGMNAIWYD
;
A
#
# COMPACT_ATOMS: atom_id res chain seq x y z
N MET A 1 12.80 6.82 12.51
CA MET A 1 11.41 7.11 12.90
C MET A 1 10.42 6.38 12.00
N TYR A 2 10.75 6.15 10.73
CA TYR A 2 10.05 5.22 9.84
C TYR A 2 10.89 3.98 9.52
N ARG A 3 10.25 2.89 9.11
CA ARG A 3 10.86 1.67 8.57
C ARG A 3 10.14 1.32 7.26
N SER A 4 10.89 1.04 6.21
CA SER A 4 10.31 0.48 4.98
C SER A 4 9.66 -0.87 5.28
N ASP A 5 8.55 -1.15 4.60
CA ASP A 5 7.83 -2.41 4.74
C ASP A 5 7.99 -3.27 3.48
N VAL A 6 7.19 -3.02 2.44
CA VAL A 6 7.23 -3.80 1.19
C VAL A 6 7.20 -2.92 -0.05
N CYS A 7 7.60 -3.49 -1.19
CA CYS A 7 7.35 -2.92 -2.51
C CYS A 7 6.89 -3.99 -3.51
N PHE A 8 5.97 -3.60 -4.40
CA PHE A 8 5.40 -4.49 -5.41
C PHE A 8 5.15 -3.76 -6.72
N LEU A 9 5.34 -4.49 -7.83
CA LEU A 9 4.87 -4.06 -9.14
C LEU A 9 3.36 -4.32 -9.27
N THR A 10 2.70 -3.46 -10.02
CA THR A 10 1.36 -3.72 -10.58
C THR A 10 1.41 -4.76 -11.68
N LYS A 11 0.25 -5.26 -12.12
CA LYS A 11 0.14 -6.34 -13.11
C LYS A 11 0.87 -6.02 -14.43
N SER A 12 0.81 -4.78 -14.90
CA SER A 12 1.49 -4.36 -16.14
C SER A 12 2.98 -4.10 -15.97
N SER A 13 3.49 -4.12 -14.74
CA SER A 13 4.84 -3.66 -14.37
C SER A 13 5.14 -2.20 -14.72
N GLN A 14 4.14 -1.39 -15.06
CA GLN A 14 4.34 0.05 -15.33
C GLN A 14 4.40 0.90 -14.06
N TYR A 15 3.91 0.37 -12.94
CA TYR A 15 3.88 1.06 -11.66
C TYR A 15 4.43 0.18 -10.54
N LEU A 16 5.24 0.76 -9.67
CA LEU A 16 5.72 0.17 -8.43
C LEU A 16 5.11 0.93 -7.24
N PHE A 17 4.51 0.21 -6.31
CA PHE A 17 4.07 0.75 -5.03
C PHE A 17 5.03 0.32 -3.93
N ALA A 18 5.31 1.23 -3.00
CA ALA A 18 6.16 0.95 -1.86
C ALA A 18 5.60 1.63 -0.60
N THR A 19 5.73 0.97 0.53
CA THR A 19 5.22 1.48 1.81
C THR A 19 6.29 1.56 2.88
N SER A 20 6.05 2.43 3.85
CA SER A 20 6.81 2.51 5.08
C SER A 20 5.86 2.71 6.26
N ARG A 21 6.23 2.14 7.41
CA ARG A 21 5.51 2.25 8.67
C ARG A 21 6.25 3.15 9.64
N SER A 22 5.53 3.77 10.56
CA SER A 22 6.09 4.48 11.69
C SER A 22 6.36 3.52 12.85
N ASN A 23 7.37 3.84 13.68
CA ASN A 23 7.60 3.16 14.95
C ASN A 23 6.81 3.79 16.12
N SER A 24 5.96 4.78 15.85
CA SER A 24 5.05 5.42 16.81
C SER A 24 3.65 5.51 16.23
N PHE A 25 2.63 5.23 17.04
CA PHE A 25 1.21 5.38 16.70
C PHE A 25 0.75 6.83 16.57
N ASP A 26 1.57 7.79 17.03
CA ASP A 26 1.28 9.23 16.86
C ASP A 26 1.64 9.76 15.46
N LEU A 27 2.24 8.92 14.62
CA LEU A 27 2.71 9.28 13.27
C LEU A 27 2.14 8.30 12.25
N THR A 28 1.65 8.86 11.14
CA THR A 28 1.24 8.10 9.95
C THR A 28 2.41 7.38 9.28
N GLY A 29 2.17 6.21 8.70
CA GLY A 29 3.03 5.65 7.67
C GLY A 29 2.90 6.37 6.32
N TYR A 30 3.50 5.82 5.27
CA TYR A 30 3.42 6.39 3.92
C TYR A 30 3.31 5.31 2.85
N ILE A 31 2.58 5.63 1.78
CA ILE A 31 2.56 4.89 0.52
C ILE A 31 3.08 5.78 -0.61
N ALA A 32 3.99 5.24 -1.41
CA ALA A 32 4.54 5.87 -2.60
C ALA A 32 4.19 5.07 -3.84
N ALA A 33 4.01 5.75 -4.96
CA ALA A 33 3.86 5.16 -6.28
C ALA A 33 4.96 5.68 -7.20
N PHE A 34 5.52 4.81 -8.03
CA PHE A 34 6.59 5.13 -8.99
C PHE A 34 6.19 4.65 -10.37
N LYS A 35 6.52 5.43 -11.40
CA LYS A 35 6.44 5.01 -12.80
C LYS A 35 7.69 4.23 -13.17
N ILE A 36 7.52 3.10 -13.85
CA ILE A 36 8.60 2.25 -14.32
C ILE A 36 8.68 2.35 -15.85
N ALA A 37 9.87 2.65 -16.35
CA ALA A 37 10.16 2.70 -17.78
C ALA A 37 10.19 1.29 -18.38
N PRO A 38 10.01 1.12 -19.71
CA PRO A 38 10.12 -0.19 -20.37
C PRO A 38 11.48 -0.89 -20.16
N SER A 39 12.54 -0.15 -19.81
CA SER A 39 13.86 -0.69 -19.45
C SER A 39 13.91 -1.32 -18.06
N GLY A 40 12.87 -1.15 -17.24
CA GLY A 40 12.84 -1.54 -15.82
C GLY A 40 13.39 -0.47 -14.86
N ALA A 41 13.89 0.66 -15.37
CA ALA A 41 14.32 1.77 -14.53
C ALA A 41 13.11 2.50 -13.91
N ILE A 42 13.28 3.01 -12.68
CA ILE A 42 12.33 3.98 -12.10
C ILE A 42 12.45 5.27 -12.92
N GLU A 43 11.35 5.68 -13.55
CA GLU A 43 11.27 6.90 -14.34
C GLU A 43 11.06 8.12 -13.44
N ARG A 44 10.07 8.04 -12.54
CA ARG A 44 9.77 9.10 -11.55
C ARG A 44 8.94 8.59 -10.39
N GLN A 45 8.96 9.34 -9.31
CA GLN A 45 7.99 9.23 -8.23
C GLN A 45 6.72 9.99 -8.60
N ILE A 46 5.56 9.37 -8.42
CA ILE A 46 4.24 9.92 -8.74
C ILE A 46 3.65 10.61 -7.51
N CYS A 47 3.62 9.91 -6.38
CA CYS A 47 3.09 10.44 -5.14
C CYS A 47 3.85 9.91 -3.92
N LEU A 48 3.64 10.59 -2.79
CA LEU A 48 3.99 10.14 -1.45
C LEU A 48 2.87 10.59 -0.51
N ASN A 49 1.96 9.68 -0.20
CA ASN A 49 0.76 9.99 0.56
C ASN A 49 0.86 9.40 1.96
N PRO A 50 0.40 10.11 3.00
CA PRO A 50 0.27 9.51 4.32
C PRO A 50 -0.77 8.38 4.29
N THR A 51 -0.51 7.30 5.03
CA THR A 51 -1.50 6.23 5.27
C THR A 51 -2.44 6.61 6.42
N PRO A 52 -3.57 5.92 6.62
CA PRO A 52 -4.51 6.32 7.68
C PRO A 52 -3.99 6.10 9.10
N THR A 53 -3.03 5.20 9.28
CA THR A 53 -2.41 4.86 10.57
C THR A 53 -0.88 4.81 10.44
N SER A 54 -0.18 4.50 11.52
CA SER A 54 1.27 4.23 11.49
C SER A 54 1.65 3.04 10.62
N GLY A 55 0.70 2.14 10.37
CA GLY A 55 0.93 0.82 9.78
C GLY A 55 1.35 -0.25 10.80
N GLY A 56 1.67 0.10 12.04
CA GLY A 56 2.08 -0.82 13.10
C GLY A 56 3.29 -1.69 12.70
N HIS A 57 3.07 -3.00 12.58
CA HIS A 57 4.06 -3.97 12.09
C HIS A 57 3.89 -4.31 10.61
N SER A 58 2.86 -3.79 9.95
CA SER A 58 2.54 -3.98 8.53
C SER A 58 2.67 -2.66 7.76
N ASN A 59 1.55 -2.10 7.29
CA ASN A 59 1.47 -1.21 6.13
C ASN A 59 1.74 -1.91 4.79
N ALA A 60 1.51 -3.22 4.73
CA ALA A 60 1.80 -4.01 3.54
C ALA A 60 0.83 -3.65 2.42
N VAL A 61 1.37 -3.15 1.31
CA VAL A 61 0.61 -2.95 0.06
C VAL A 61 0.61 -4.24 -0.75
N SER A 62 -0.53 -4.58 -1.36
CA SER A 62 -0.71 -5.76 -2.20
C SER A 62 -1.51 -5.39 -3.44
N PRO A 63 -0.85 -5.10 -4.58
CA PRO A 63 -1.52 -4.85 -5.86
C PRO A 63 -2.28 -6.09 -6.34
N CYS A 64 -3.40 -5.88 -7.04
CA CYS A 64 -4.16 -6.95 -7.67
C CYS A 64 -3.32 -7.65 -8.76
N PRO A 65 -3.23 -8.99 -8.75
CA PRO A 65 -2.37 -9.73 -9.67
C PRO A 65 -2.97 -9.91 -11.08
N TRP A 66 -4.10 -9.26 -11.38
CA TRP A 66 -4.76 -9.33 -12.69
C TRP A 66 -5.26 -7.97 -13.20
N SER A 67 -5.05 -6.89 -12.44
CA SER A 67 -5.38 -5.52 -12.84
C SER A 67 -4.43 -4.52 -12.16
N ASP A 68 -4.11 -3.42 -12.84
CA ASP A 68 -3.39 -2.29 -12.22
C ASP A 68 -4.30 -1.43 -11.35
N GLU A 69 -5.62 -1.60 -11.46
CA GLU A 69 -6.61 -0.70 -10.89
C GLU A 69 -6.75 -0.83 -9.38
N TRP A 70 -6.41 -1.97 -8.78
CA TRP A 70 -6.75 -2.26 -7.38
C TRP A 70 -5.52 -2.57 -6.54
N LEU A 71 -5.51 -2.03 -5.33
CA LEU A 71 -4.50 -2.30 -4.31
C LEU A 71 -5.15 -2.52 -2.96
N ALA A 72 -4.66 -3.50 -2.22
CA ALA A 72 -4.99 -3.67 -0.82
C ALA A 72 -3.88 -3.05 0.05
N LEU A 73 -4.23 -2.50 1.21
CA LEU A 73 -3.31 -2.04 2.24
C LEU A 73 -3.79 -2.57 3.59
N THR A 74 -2.88 -3.13 4.40
CA THR A 74 -3.21 -3.67 5.72
C THR A 74 -2.47 -2.95 6.84
N ASP A 75 -3.13 -2.82 8.00
CA ASP A 75 -2.52 -2.27 9.21
C ASP A 75 -2.98 -3.04 10.45
N ASP A 76 -2.06 -3.35 11.36
CA ASP A 76 -2.36 -4.01 12.65
C ASP A 76 -2.45 -3.02 13.83
N GLU A 77 -2.34 -1.72 13.58
CA GLU A 77 -2.62 -0.70 14.59
C GLU A 77 -4.12 -0.64 14.90
N LYS A 78 -4.95 -0.68 13.86
CA LYS A 78 -6.42 -0.68 13.95
C LYS A 78 -7.05 -1.94 13.36
N GLY A 79 -6.26 -2.86 12.81
CA GLY A 79 -6.76 -4.07 12.18
C GLY A 79 -7.49 -3.79 10.86
N GLY A 80 -6.99 -2.84 10.08
CA GLY A 80 -7.61 -2.41 8.83
C GLY A 80 -7.21 -3.27 7.63
N VAL A 81 -8.20 -3.55 6.77
CA VAL A 81 -8.00 -3.93 5.37
C VAL A 81 -8.66 -2.87 4.51
N GLU A 82 -7.87 -2.18 3.70
CA GLU A 82 -8.31 -1.11 2.82
C GLU A 82 -8.14 -1.51 1.37
N ILE A 83 -9.09 -1.12 0.52
CA ILE A 83 -8.97 -1.22 -0.93
C ILE A 83 -8.87 0.18 -1.52
N TYR A 84 -7.85 0.37 -2.33
CA TYR A 84 -7.58 1.57 -3.09
C TYR A 84 -7.77 1.31 -4.58
N ARG A 85 -8.26 2.33 -5.28
CA ARG A 85 -8.30 2.41 -6.73
C ARG A 85 -7.14 3.25 -7.23
N TRP A 86 -6.40 2.73 -8.20
CA TRP A 86 -5.41 3.42 -8.99
C TRP A 86 -5.99 3.77 -10.35
N HIS A 87 -6.15 5.07 -10.61
CA HIS A 87 -6.75 5.56 -11.85
C HIS A 87 -6.15 6.91 -12.21
N ASP A 88 -5.74 7.09 -13.47
CA ASP A 88 -5.09 8.31 -13.97
C ASP A 88 -3.95 8.80 -13.05
N GLU A 89 -3.17 7.85 -12.55
CA GLU A 89 -2.07 8.08 -11.62
C GLU A 89 -2.46 8.74 -10.28
N PHE A 90 -3.74 8.60 -9.91
CA PHE A 90 -4.27 9.00 -8.63
C PHE A 90 -4.68 7.77 -7.80
N LEU A 91 -4.30 7.78 -6.52
CA LEU A 91 -4.60 6.72 -5.57
C LEU A 91 -5.71 7.16 -4.62
N ALA A 92 -6.87 6.53 -4.69
CA ALA A 92 -8.04 6.86 -3.88
C ALA A 92 -8.55 5.63 -3.12
N ARG A 93 -8.84 5.77 -1.82
CA ARG A 93 -9.49 4.72 -1.05
C ARG A 93 -10.95 4.58 -1.48
N VAL A 94 -11.39 3.35 -1.73
CA VAL A 94 -12.77 3.03 -2.12
C VAL A 94 -13.51 2.13 -1.14
N ALA A 95 -12.79 1.38 -0.30
CA ALA A 95 -13.38 0.56 0.76
C ALA A 95 -12.41 0.38 1.93
N ARG A 96 -12.95 0.15 3.13
CA ARG A 96 -12.21 -0.24 4.34
C ARG A 96 -13.08 -1.12 5.22
N LEU A 97 -12.48 -2.16 5.79
CA LEU A 97 -13.03 -2.98 6.86
C LEU A 97 -12.05 -3.00 8.03
N GLU A 98 -12.55 -2.93 9.26
CA GLU A 98 -11.76 -3.09 10.47
C GLU A 98 -12.14 -4.39 11.17
N ILE A 99 -11.13 -5.15 11.58
CA ILE A 99 -11.31 -6.41 12.31
C ILE A 99 -10.66 -6.24 13.68
N GLY A 100 -11.47 -6.34 14.75
CA GLY A 100 -11.05 -6.10 16.14
C GLY A 100 -10.18 -7.20 16.76
N GLU A 101 -9.68 -8.15 15.97
CA GLU A 101 -8.84 -9.24 16.44
C GLU A 101 -7.40 -8.75 16.65
N LYS A 102 -6.81 -9.08 17.80
CA LYS A 102 -5.43 -8.66 18.12
C LYS A 102 -4.43 -9.22 17.11
N GLY A 103 -3.63 -8.34 16.53
CA GLY A 103 -2.59 -8.70 15.56
C GLY A 103 -3.11 -9.02 14.15
N PHE A 104 -4.40 -8.78 13.88
CA PHE A 104 -4.93 -8.83 12.52
C PHE A 104 -4.36 -7.67 11.68
N GLY A 105 -4.16 -7.89 10.37
CA GLY A 105 -3.72 -6.84 9.43
C GLY A 105 -2.25 -6.91 9.01
N MET A 106 -1.66 -8.10 8.93
CA MET A 106 -0.24 -8.27 8.57
C MET A 106 0.07 -8.15 7.08
N ASN A 107 -0.72 -8.79 6.22
CA ASN A 107 -0.65 -8.68 4.76
C ASN A 107 -1.96 -9.19 4.13
N ALA A 108 -2.19 -8.86 2.85
CA ALA A 108 -3.31 -9.39 2.07
C ALA A 108 -2.82 -10.13 0.82
N ILE A 109 -3.54 -11.20 0.46
CA ILE A 109 -3.39 -11.91 -0.81
C ILE A 109 -4.72 -11.91 -1.55
N TRP A 110 -4.66 -11.86 -2.87
CA TRP A 110 -5.84 -11.85 -3.74
C TRP A 110 -6.20 -13.26 -4.18
N TYR A 111 -7.47 -13.60 -4.08
CA TYR A 111 -8.06 -14.83 -4.59
C TYR A 111 -9.45 -14.51 -5.12
N ASP A 112 -9.77 -15.02 -6.31
CA ASP A 112 -11.08 -14.94 -6.94
C ASP A 112 -11.26 -16.14 -7.88
#